data_AF-A0A8J7EJC4-F1
#
_entry.id   AF-A0A8J7EJC4-F1
#
_cell.length_a   1.000
_cell.length_b   1.000
_cell.length_c   1.000
_cell.angle_alpha   90.00
_cell.angle_beta   90.00
_cell.angle_gamma   90.00
#
_symmetry.space_group_name_H-M   'P 1'
#
loop_
_entity.id
_entity.type
_entity.pdbx_description
1 polymer ?
#
loop_
_entity_poly.entity_id
_entity_poly.type
_entity_poly.pdbx_seq_one_letter_code
_entity_poly.pdbx_strand_id
1 'polypeptide(L)'
;MLKTVEGMYQDGQIQLSELPEGVSDRAQVLVTFLQPGSLDPAKLQQLIDQLETIASIQQGLEAVDAGQTRPLEDFDQAMQSKYGISG
;
A
#
# COMPACT_ATOMS: atom_id res chain seq x y z
N MET A 1 6.73 5.28 -1.35
CA MET A 1 5.72 4.24 -1.08
C MET A 1 5.27 4.39 0.36
N LEU A 2 3.97 4.61 0.58
CA LEU A 2 3.38 4.53 1.92
C LEU A 2 3.19 3.05 2.27
N LYS A 3 3.60 2.65 3.47
CA LYS A 3 3.36 1.32 4.03
C LYS A 3 2.84 1.51 5.43
N THR A 4 1.78 0.79 5.77
CA THR A 4 1.19 0.87 7.11
C THR A 4 1.32 -0.49 7.77
N VAL A 5 1.92 -0.52 8.95
CA VAL A 5 2.15 -1.74 9.72
C VAL A 5 1.58 -1.55 11.11
N GLU A 6 0.83 -2.53 11.58
CA GLU A 6 0.33 -2.54 12.95
C GLU A 6 1.45 -2.87 13.93
N GLY A 7 1.30 -2.42 15.17
CA GLY A 7 2.25 -2.73 16.21
C GLY A 7 1.71 -2.45 17.59
N MET A 8 2.41 -2.98 18.59
CA MET A 8 2.08 -2.75 19.98
C MET A 8 3.15 -1.88 20.64
N TYR A 9 2.69 -0.84 21.34
CA TYR A 9 3.58 0.01 22.13
C TYR A 9 3.74 -0.56 23.53
N GLN A 10 4.99 -0.82 23.93
CA GLN A 10 5.34 -1.33 25.25
C GLN A 10 6.71 -0.78 25.67
N ASP A 11 6.79 -0.22 26.87
CA ASP A 11 8.03 0.25 27.51
C ASP A 11 8.87 1.21 26.64
N GLY A 12 8.21 2.13 25.94
CA GLY A 12 8.89 3.10 25.08
C GLY A 12 9.27 2.56 23.69
N GLN A 13 8.92 1.30 23.39
CA GLN A 13 9.25 0.65 22.13
C GLN A 13 7.97 0.27 21.37
N ILE A 14 8.04 0.33 20.04
CA ILE A 14 6.98 -0.15 19.15
C ILE A 14 7.43 -1.50 18.61
N GLN A 15 6.68 -2.55 18.92
CA GLN A 15 6.87 -3.88 18.37
C GLN A 15 5.95 -4.02 17.16
N LEU A 16 6.53 -4.02 15.97
CA LEU A 16 5.77 -4.22 14.73
C LEU A 16 5.28 -5.66 14.66
N SER A 17 4.07 -5.87 14.14
CA SER A 17 3.52 -7.21 13.89
C SER A 17 4.26 -7.92 12.75
N GLU A 18 4.84 -7.15 11.83
CA GLU A 18 5.64 -7.63 10.71
C GLU A 18 6.76 -6.64 10.34
N LEU A 19 7.77 -7.11 9.62
CA LEU A 19 8.82 -6.24 9.09
C LEU A 19 8.35 -5.64 7.76
N PRO A 20 8.28 -4.30 7.62
CA PRO A 20 7.85 -3.69 6.37
C PRO A 20 8.88 -3.95 5.26
N GLU A 21 8.46 -4.67 4.23
CA GLU A 21 9.29 -4.93 3.04
C GLU A 21 9.32 -3.72 2.08
N GLY A 22 10.46 -3.51 1.44
CA GLY A 22 10.64 -2.45 0.43
C GLY A 22 10.66 -1.03 1.00
N VAL A 23 10.82 -0.87 2.32
CA VAL A 23 10.97 0.44 2.97
C VAL A 23 12.46 0.76 3.13
N SER A 24 12.85 1.99 2.77
CA SER A 24 14.23 2.47 2.94
C SER A 24 14.60 2.61 4.42
N ASP A 25 15.86 2.33 4.73
CA ASP A 25 16.51 2.56 6.03
C ASP A 25 16.47 4.04 6.51
N ARG A 26 16.10 4.99 5.65
CA ARG A 26 15.93 6.42 5.97
C ARG A 26 14.49 6.90 5.85
N ALA A 27 13.52 5.98 5.83
CA ALA A 27 12.12 6.33 5.76
C ALA A 27 11.68 7.16 6.97
N GLN A 28 10.93 8.23 6.69
CA GLN A 28 10.26 9.00 7.75
C GLN A 28 9.01 8.23 8.21
N VAL A 29 8.73 8.24 9.51
CA VAL A 29 7.63 7.47 10.12
C VAL A 29 6.70 8.42 10.87
N LEU A 30 5.39 8.19 10.72
CA LEU A 30 4.35 8.78 11.55
C LEU A 30 3.80 7.70 12.50
N VAL A 31 3.72 8.00 13.79
CA VAL A 31 3.18 7.10 14.80
C VAL A 31 1.98 7.75 15.46
N THR A 32 0.86 7.03 15.50
CA THR A 32 -0.37 7.44 16.19
C THR A 32 -0.69 6.44 17.28
N PHE A 33 -0.79 6.90 18.53
CA PHE A 33 -1.15 6.05 19.67
C PHE A 33 -2.67 5.98 19.82
N LEU A 34 -3.22 4.77 19.77
CA LEU A 34 -4.64 4.52 19.96
C LEU A 34 -4.90 4.14 21.42
N GLN A 35 -5.98 4.66 22.00
CA GLN A 35 -6.39 4.25 23.34
C GLN A 35 -7.00 2.85 23.29
N PRO A 36 -6.73 1.97 24.28
CA PRO A 36 -7.40 0.67 24.35
C PRO A 36 -8.92 0.83 24.31
N GLY A 37 -9.56 0.13 23.37
CA GLY A 37 -11.02 0.18 23.18
C GLY A 37 -11.54 1.45 22.49
N SER A 38 -10.69 2.40 22.09
CA SER A 38 -11.15 3.61 21.38
C SER A 38 -11.41 3.36 19.89
N LEU A 39 -10.83 2.30 19.32
CA LEU A 39 -11.05 1.90 17.94
C LEU A 39 -11.40 0.42 17.85
N ASP A 40 -12.45 0.13 17.08
CA ASP A 40 -12.77 -1.21 16.61
C ASP A 40 -11.63 -1.70 15.71
N PRO A 41 -11.02 -2.88 15.97
CA PRO A 41 -9.96 -3.45 15.12
C PRO A 41 -10.33 -3.49 13.63
N ALA A 42 -11.60 -3.76 13.30
CA ALA A 42 -12.04 -3.77 11.91
C ALA A 42 -11.97 -2.39 11.25
N LYS A 43 -12.22 -1.32 12.02
CA LYS A 43 -12.09 0.06 11.53
C LYS A 43 -10.65 0.49 11.38
N LEU A 44 -9.75 -0.03 12.23
CA LEU A 44 -8.31 0.23 12.09
C LEU A 44 -7.79 -0.37 10.80
N GLN A 45 -8.10 -1.65 10.56
CA GLN A 45 -7.75 -2.31 9.30
C GLN A 45 -8.33 -1.56 8.09
N GLN A 46 -9.60 -1.15 8.15
CA GLN A 46 -10.21 -0.39 7.06
C GLN A 46 -9.47 0.94 6.79
N LEU A 47 -9.01 1.64 7.84
CA LEU A 47 -8.24 2.87 7.68
C LEU A 47 -6.87 2.59 7.02
N ILE A 48 -6.21 1.51 7.41
CA ILE A 48 -4.95 1.05 6.81
C ILE A 48 -5.15 0.80 5.31
N ASP A 49 -6.17 0.02 4.95
CA ASP A 49 -6.48 -0.30 3.56
C ASP A 49 -6.78 0.97 2.73
N GLN A 50 -7.49 1.94 3.33
CA GLN A 50 -7.78 3.22 2.69
C GLN A 50 -6.50 4.02 2.40
N LEU A 51 -5.57 4.10 3.36
CA LEU A 51 -4.31 4.79 3.19
C LEU A 51 -3.46 4.16 2.09
N GLU A 52 -3.35 2.83 2.06
CA GLU A 52 -2.62 2.11 1.02
C GLU A 52 -3.26 2.25 -0.36
N THR A 53 -4.60 2.24 -0.42
CA THR A 53 -5.35 2.49 -1.66
C THR A 53 -5.06 3.89 -2.20
N ILE A 54 -5.14 4.92 -1.36
CA ILE A 54 -4.85 6.31 -1.77
C ILE A 54 -3.42 6.43 -2.29
N ALA A 55 -2.44 5.85 -1.58
CA ALA A 55 -1.04 5.89 -2.01
C ALA A 55 -0.82 5.17 -3.35
N SER A 56 -1.47 4.03 -3.57
CA SER A 56 -1.38 3.28 -4.82
C SER A 56 -2.00 4.05 -5.99
N ILE A 57 -3.13 4.74 -5.76
CA ILE A 57 -3.75 5.61 -6.77
C ILE A 57 -2.82 6.78 -7.12
N GLN A 58 -2.26 7.46 -6.12
CA GLN A 58 -1.32 8.57 -6.34
C GLN A 58 -0.13 8.13 -7.18
N GLN A 59 0.47 6.97 -6.87
CA GLN A 59 1.55 6.39 -7.66
C GLN A 59 1.13 6.10 -9.11
N GLY A 60 -0.08 5.55 -9.32
CA GLY A 60 -0.61 5.30 -10.66
C GLY A 60 -0.78 6.58 -11.47
N LEU A 61 -1.28 7.66 -10.85
CA LEU A 61 -1.42 8.96 -11.48
C LEU A 61 -0.06 9.58 -11.84
N GLU A 62 0.92 9.49 -10.94
CA GLU A 62 2.30 9.94 -11.23
C GLU A 62 2.90 9.20 -12.43
N ALA A 63 2.66 7.89 -12.56
CA ALA A 63 3.12 7.11 -13.69
C ALA A 63 2.48 7.58 -15.01
N VAL A 64 1.17 7.91 -14.98
CA VAL A 64 0.46 8.48 -16.12
C VAL A 64 1.05 9.83 -16.51
N ASP A 65 1.23 10.73 -15.54
CA ASP A 65 1.79 12.07 -15.78
C ASP A 65 3.25 12.01 -16.30
N ALA A 66 4.02 11.02 -15.86
CA ALA A 66 5.37 10.75 -16.35
C ALA A 66 5.41 10.08 -17.73
N GLY A 67 4.25 9.81 -18.35
CA GLY A 67 4.15 9.12 -19.64
C GLY A 67 4.49 7.63 -19.57
N GLN A 68 4.59 7.04 -18.38
CA GLN A 68 4.81 5.60 -18.15
C GLN A 68 3.50 4.83 -18.36
N THR A 69 2.94 4.99 -19.54
CA THR A 69 1.71 4.35 -19.98
C THR A 69 2.02 3.37 -21.11
N ARG A 70 1.06 2.51 -21.43
CA ARG A 70 1.11 1.69 -22.64
C ARG A 70 -0.19 1.84 -23.42
N PRO A 71 -0.14 1.66 -24.76
CA PRO A 71 -1.34 1.50 -25.56
C PRO A 71 -2.23 0.38 -25.02
N LEU A 72 -3.55 0.53 -25.17
CA LEU A 72 -4.51 -0.49 -24.73
C LEU A 72 -4.38 -1.77 -25.57
N GLU A 73 -4.07 -1.64 -26.86
CA GLU A 73 -3.86 -2.78 -27.77
C GLU A 73 -2.69 -3.67 -27.31
N ASP A 74 -1.59 -3.07 -26.88
CA ASP A 74 -0.43 -3.78 -26.34
C ASP A 74 -0.79 -4.55 -25.06
N PHE A 75 -1.70 -4.01 -24.25
CA PHE A 75 -2.22 -4.69 -23.07
C PHE A 75 -3.09 -5.89 -23.44
N ASP A 76 -4.04 -5.71 -24.36
CA ASP A 76 -4.95 -6.76 -24.80
C ASP A 76 -4.17 -7.94 -25.39
N GLN A 77 -3.18 -7.65 -26.25
CA GLN A 77 -2.33 -8.68 -26.85
C GLN A 77 -1.50 -9.42 -25.79
N ALA A 78 -0.95 -8.71 -24.80
CA ALA A 78 -0.21 -9.32 -23.69
C ALA A 78 -1.10 -10.23 -22.84
N MET A 79 -2.35 -9.83 -22.58
CA MET A 79 -3.30 -10.64 -21.81
C MET A 79 -3.77 -11.87 -22.60
N GLN A 80 -4.07 -11.70 -23.89
CA GLN A 80 -4.41 -12.82 -24.78
C GLN A 80 -3.28 -13.85 -24.86
N SER A 81 -2.03 -13.39 -25.00
CA SER A 81 -0.85 -14.27 -25.01
C SER A 81 -0.65 -14.97 -23.67
N LYS A 82 -0.78 -14.25 -22.55
CA LYS A 82 -0.55 -14.80 -21.21
C LYS A 82 -1.59 -15.84 -20.81
N TYR A 83 -2.85 -15.66 -21.20
CA TYR A 83 -3.95 -16.52 -20.79
C TYR A 83 -4.48 -17.43 -21.91
N GLY A 84 -3.86 -17.39 -23.10
CA GLY A 84 -4.29 -18.18 -24.25
C GLY A 84 -5.70 -17.82 -24.75
N ILE A 85 -6.14 -16.57 -24.54
CA ILE A 85 -7.44 -16.10 -25.02
C ILE A 85 -7.29 -15.77 -26.50
N SER A 86 -7.83 -16.60 -27.38
CA SER A 86 -7.95 -16.27 -28.80
C SER A 86 -9.00 -15.16 -28.96
N GLY A 87 -8.61 -14.04 -29.57
CA GLY A 87 -9.51 -12.94 -29.93
C GLY A 87 -10.55 -13.31 -30.98
#